data_AF-A0A8T3TQC9-F1
#
_entry.id   AF-A0A8T3TQC9-F1
#
_cell.length_a   1.000
_cell.length_b   1.000
_cell.length_c   1.000
_cell.angle_alpha   90.00
_cell.angle_beta   90.00
_cell.angle_gamma   90.00
#
_symmetry.space_group_name_H-M   'P 1'
#
loop_
_entity.id
_entity.type
_entity.pdbx_description
1 polymer ?
#
loop_
_entity_poly.entity_id
_entity_poly.type
_entity_poly.pdbx_seq_one_letter_code
_entity_poly.pdbx_strand_id
1 'polypeptide(L)'
;RADSLLPEHVTEDNLARIRSLAGIAERRGQSLAQMALAWALRDQRVTSLVVGASSVGQIESSVGALDKLDFTAEELAEIDSFAVEGGVDLWRGPASA
;
A
#
# COMPACT_ATOMS: atom_id res chain seq x y z
N ARG A 1 -14.39 -1.03 18.81
CA ARG A 1 -13.34 -1.22 17.79
C ARG A 1 -13.99 -0.80 16.48
N ALA A 2 -13.59 0.31 15.88
CA ALA A 2 -14.02 0.60 14.51
C ALA A 2 -13.24 -0.37 13.63
N ASP A 3 -13.93 -1.29 12.95
CA ASP A 3 -13.28 -2.16 11.98
C ASP A 3 -12.94 -1.29 10.76
N SER A 4 -11.64 -1.04 10.54
CA SER A 4 -11.16 -0.19 9.45
C SER A 4 -11.42 -0.80 8.06
N LEU A 5 -11.87 -2.05 7.99
CA LEU A 5 -12.27 -2.73 6.76
C LEU A 5 -13.68 -3.29 6.94
N LEU A 6 -14.60 -2.86 6.07
CA LEU A 6 -15.94 -3.41 5.99
C LEU A 6 -15.92 -4.71 5.17
N PRO A 7 -16.79 -5.70 5.46
CA PRO A 7 -16.86 -6.94 4.70
C PRO A 7 -17.05 -6.73 3.19
N GLU A 8 -17.77 -5.68 2.80
CA GLU A 8 -17.98 -5.27 1.40
C GLU A 8 -16.70 -4.85 0.67
N HIS A 9 -15.63 -4.48 1.39
CA HIS A 9 -14.33 -4.18 0.78
C HIS A 9 -13.56 -5.44 0.39
N VAL A 10 -13.93 -6.61 0.90
CA VAL A 10 -13.26 -7.89 0.62
C VAL A 10 -13.96 -8.58 -0.55
N THR A 11 -13.86 -7.97 -1.74
CA THR A 11 -14.37 -8.53 -2.99
C THR A 11 -13.31 -9.42 -3.65
N GLU A 12 -13.74 -10.38 -4.47
CA GLU A 12 -12.80 -11.22 -5.25
C GLU A 12 -11.90 -10.38 -6.17
N ASP A 13 -12.43 -9.29 -6.74
CA ASP A 13 -11.66 -8.36 -7.57
C ASP A 13 -10.58 -7.64 -6.76
N ASN A 14 -10.90 -7.17 -5.55
CA ASN A 14 -9.91 -6.55 -4.64
C ASN A 14 -8.84 -7.58 -4.25
N LEU A 15 -9.24 -8.81 -3.92
CA LEU A 15 -8.31 -9.86 -3.55
C LEU A 15 -7.40 -10.28 -4.71
N ALA A 16 -7.92 -10.33 -5.94
CA ALA A 16 -7.13 -10.62 -7.14
C ALA A 16 -6.06 -9.53 -7.38
N ARG A 17 -6.43 -8.25 -7.23
CA ARG A 17 -5.49 -7.12 -7.31
C ARG A 17 -4.43 -7.17 -6.23
N ILE A 18 -4.82 -7.43 -4.98
CA ILE A 18 -3.90 -7.58 -3.84
C ILE A 18 -2.91 -8.73 -4.08
N ARG A 19 -3.39 -9.88 -4.56
CA ARG A 19 -2.53 -11.02 -4.91
C ARG A 19 -1.53 -10.69 -6.02
N SER A 20 -1.96 -9.92 -7.02
CA SER A 20 -1.06 -9.48 -8.11
C SER A 20 0.02 -8.53 -7.59
N LEU A 21 -0.35 -7.55 -6.76
CA LEU A 21 0.59 -6.65 -6.08
C LEU A 21 1.55 -7.40 -5.16
N ALA A 22 1.08 -8.42 -4.44
CA ALA A 22 1.92 -9.27 -3.60
C ALA A 22 3.00 -9.98 -4.44
N GLY A 23 2.66 -10.47 -5.63
CA GLY A 23 3.63 -11.05 -6.55
C GLY A 23 4.72 -10.07 -7.02
N ILE A 24 4.38 -8.78 -7.18
CA ILE A 24 5.38 -7.72 -7.48
C ILE A 24 6.30 -7.53 -6.27
N ALA A 25 5.73 -7.43 -5.06
CA ALA A 25 6.49 -7.25 -3.83
C ALA A 25 7.47 -8.41 -3.59
N GLU A 26 7.04 -9.65 -3.82
CA GLU A 26 7.90 -10.84 -3.73
C GLU A 26 9.09 -10.76 -4.68
N ARG A 27 8.90 -10.39 -5.96
CA ARG A 27 10.01 -10.19 -6.91
C ARG A 27 10.96 -9.08 -6.47
N ARG A 28 10.45 -8.09 -5.74
CA ARG A 28 11.25 -7.01 -5.16
C ARG A 28 11.99 -7.41 -3.89
N GLY A 29 11.66 -8.55 -3.28
CA GLY A 29 12.20 -8.96 -1.98
C GLY A 29 11.61 -8.16 -0.82
N GLN A 30 10.40 -7.61 -0.97
CA GLN A 30 9.70 -6.83 0.03
C GLN A 30 8.38 -7.52 0.40
N SER A 31 7.88 -7.31 1.62
CA SER A 31 6.48 -7.58 1.91
C SER A 31 5.58 -6.59 1.15
N LEU A 32 4.32 -6.96 0.90
CA LEU A 32 3.36 -6.06 0.26
C LEU A 32 3.22 -4.72 1.02
N ALA A 33 3.21 -4.77 2.36
CA ALA A 33 3.14 -3.58 3.20
C ALA A 33 4.38 -2.68 3.01
N GLN A 34 5.58 -3.27 2.98
CA GLN A 34 6.82 -2.55 2.71
C GLN A 34 6.81 -1.91 1.32
N MET A 35 6.38 -2.64 0.29
CA MET A 35 6.28 -2.10 -1.06
C MET A 35 5.30 -0.92 -1.14
N ALA A 36 4.16 -1.00 -0.45
CA ALA A 36 3.19 0.09 -0.41
C ALA A 36 3.76 1.36 0.25
N LEU A 37 4.48 1.20 1.37
CA LEU A 37 5.15 2.32 2.04
C LEU A 37 6.25 2.93 1.16
N ALA A 38 7.09 2.09 0.54
CA ALA A 38 8.12 2.53 -0.39
C ALA A 38 7.52 3.27 -1.59
N TRP A 39 6.42 2.76 -2.16
CA TRP A 39 5.74 3.39 -3.29
C TRP A 39 5.24 4.79 -2.95
N ALA A 40 4.68 4.98 -1.75
CA ALA A 40 4.18 6.27 -1.29
C ALA A 40 5.32 7.25 -0.94
N LEU A 41 6.44 6.76 -0.38
CA LEU A 41 7.62 7.58 -0.07
C LEU A 41 8.46 7.94 -1.29
N ARG A 42 8.26 7.28 -2.45
CA ARG A 42 9.03 7.60 -3.68
C ARG A 42 8.78 9.02 -4.16
N ASP A 43 7.58 9.55 -3.92
CA ASP A 43 7.20 10.89 -4.36
C ASP A 43 7.74 11.93 -3.38
N GLN A 44 8.69 12.76 -3.82
CA GLN A 44 9.32 13.78 -2.99
C GLN A 44 8.33 14.83 -2.45
N ARG A 45 7.11 14.90 -2.99
CA ARG A 45 6.03 15.76 -2.46
C ARG A 45 5.41 15.20 -1.18
N VAL A 46 5.63 13.93 -0.87
CA VAL A 46 5.18 13.28 0.37
C VAL A 46 6.23 13.48 1.45
N THR A 47 5.96 14.37 2.41
CA THR A 47 6.90 14.67 3.49
C THR A 47 7.01 13.54 4.52
N SER A 48 5.91 12.85 4.80
CA SER A 48 5.83 11.79 5.81
C SER A 48 4.60 10.90 5.61
N LEU A 49 4.64 9.70 6.17
CA LEU A 49 3.53 8.76 6.24
C LEU A 49 3.12 8.51 7.69
N VAL A 50 1.81 8.48 7.94
CA VAL A 50 1.25 8.08 9.24
C VAL A 50 0.93 6.60 9.18
N VAL A 51 1.65 5.79 9.96
CA VAL A 51 1.47 4.34 10.01
C VAL A 51 0.96 3.93 11.38
N GLY A 52 -0.12 3.14 11.42
CA GLY A 52 -0.59 2.50 12.65
C GLY A 52 0.15 1.18 12.89
N ALA A 53 0.63 0.98 14.12
CA ALA A 53 1.27 -0.26 14.54
C ALA A 53 0.72 -0.72 15.90
N SER A 54 0.49 -2.02 16.05
CA SER A 54 0.07 -2.69 17.29
C SER A 54 1.17 -3.53 17.92
N SER A 55 2.33 -3.64 17.28
CA SER A 55 3.49 -4.36 17.79
C SER A 55 4.80 -3.75 17.29
N VAL A 56 5.90 -4.02 18.00
CA VAL A 56 7.25 -3.60 17.59
C VAL A 56 7.61 -4.17 16.22
N GLY A 57 7.28 -5.44 15.95
CA GLY A 57 7.55 -6.05 14.65
C GLY A 57 6.85 -5.35 13.46
N GLN A 58 5.70 -4.70 13.68
CA GLN A 58 5.07 -3.88 12.64
C GLN A 58 5.82 -2.57 12.39
N ILE A 59 6.41 -1.98 13.44
CA ILE A 59 7.29 -0.82 13.30
C ILE A 59 8.55 -1.23 12.52
N GLU A 60 9.18 -2.34 12.90
CA GLU A 60 10.36 -2.88 12.21
C GLU A 60 10.06 -3.16 10.73
N SER A 61 8.92 -3.80 10.43
CA SER A 61 8.47 -4.04 9.06
C SER A 61 8.29 -2.73 8.29
N SER A 62 7.68 -1.71 8.91
CA SER A 62 7.47 -0.40 8.29
C SER A 62 8.79 0.32 8.00
N VAL A 63 9.74 0.26 8.94
CA VAL A 63 11.09 0.84 8.76
C VAL A 63 11.86 0.10 7.66
N GLY A 64 11.72 -1.23 7.56
CA GLY A 64 12.34 -2.03 6.51
C GLY A 64 11.87 -1.68 5.08
N ALA A 65 10.81 -0.89 4.91
CA ALA A 65 10.45 -0.35 3.60
C ALA A 65 11.54 0.57 3.02
N LEU A 66 12.31 1.23 3.89
CA LEU A 66 13.39 2.16 3.51
C LEU A 66 14.57 1.47 2.84
N ASP A 67 14.71 0.15 2.99
CA ASP A 67 15.81 -0.62 2.38
C ASP A 67 15.72 -0.69 0.85
N LYS A 68 14.55 -0.41 0.27
CA LYS A 68 14.33 -0.42 -1.18
C LYS A 68 13.19 0.52 -1.59
N LEU A 69 13.54 1.81 -1.76
CA LEU A 69 12.62 2.88 -2.16
C LEU A 69 12.51 3.07 -3.68
N ASP A 70 13.52 2.64 -4.43
CA ASP A 70 13.55 2.85 -5.88
C ASP A 70 12.62 1.89 -6.62
N PHE A 71 11.97 2.38 -7.67
CA PHE A 71 11.16 1.59 -8.59
C PHE A 71 11.60 1.85 -10.02
N THR A 72 11.66 0.80 -10.84
CA THR A 72 11.82 0.96 -12.29
C THR A 72 10.50 1.43 -12.92
N ALA A 73 10.58 1.96 -14.14
CA ALA A 73 9.40 2.40 -14.87
C ALA A 73 8.43 1.22 -15.14
N GLU A 74 8.96 0.03 -15.38
CA GLU A 74 8.20 -1.18 -15.61
C GLU A 74 7.46 -1.63 -14.35
N GLU A 75 8.11 -1.58 -13.19
CA GLU A 75 7.47 -1.90 -11.91
C GLU A 75 6.35 -0.92 -11.59
N LEU A 76 6.55 0.37 -11.84
CA LEU A 76 5.51 1.38 -11.64
C LEU A 76 4.33 1.15 -12.57
N ALA A 77 4.57 0.89 -13.86
CA ALA A 77 3.50 0.60 -14.82
C ALA A 77 2.70 -0.67 -14.45
N GLU A 78 3.39 -1.69 -13.93
CA GLU A 78 2.75 -2.91 -13.45
C GLU A 78 1.91 -2.65 -12.19
N ILE A 79 2.45 -1.89 -11.23
CA ILE A 79 1.71 -1.48 -10.02
C ILE A 79 0.46 -0.70 -10.41
N ASP A 80 0.56 0.28 -11.32
CA ASP A 80 -0.56 1.11 -11.75
C ASP A 80 -1.71 0.30 -12.38
N SER A 81 -1.41 -0.87 -12.95
CA SER A 81 -2.42 -1.78 -13.52
C SER A 81 -3.28 -2.45 -12.44
N PHE A 82 -2.78 -2.57 -11.20
CA PHE A 82 -3.47 -3.24 -10.10
C PHE A 82 -3.87 -2.29 -8.96
N ALA A 83 -3.12 -1.20 -8.73
CA ALA A 83 -3.34 -0.19 -7.70
C ALA A 83 -4.41 0.84 -8.11
N VAL A 84 -5.55 0.33 -8.56
CA VAL A 84 -6.73 1.08 -8.96
C VAL A 84 -7.75 1.18 -7.82
N GLU A 85 -8.69 2.11 -7.92
CA GLU A 85 -9.73 2.37 -6.91
C GLU A 85 -10.43 1.08 -6.44
N GLY A 86 -10.46 0.86 -5.14
CA GLY A 86 -10.94 -0.36 -4.49
C GLY A 86 -12.27 -0.19 -3.74
N GLY A 87 -12.80 1.03 -3.67
CA GLY A 87 -13.98 1.38 -2.89
C GLY A 87 -13.74 1.41 -1.39
N VAL A 88 -12.49 1.59 -0.94
CA VAL A 88 -12.08 1.47 0.48
C VAL A 88 -11.89 2.83 1.17
N ASP A 89 -11.98 3.94 0.43
CA ASP A 89 -11.89 5.28 1.02
C ASP A 89 -13.13 5.62 1.86
N LEU A 90 -13.04 5.34 3.17
CA LEU A 90 -14.06 5.65 4.18
C LEU A 90 -14.25 7.17 4.41
N TRP A 91 -13.36 8.00 3.87
CA TRP A 91 -13.31 9.44 4.09
C TRP A 91 -13.68 10.24 2.84
N ARG A 92 -14.23 9.58 1.80
CA ARG A 92 -14.68 10.14 0.51
C ARG A 92 -15.77 11.24 0.61
N GLY A 93 -16.05 11.76 1.81
CA GLY A 93 -16.88 12.93 2.08
C GLY A 93 -16.22 14.25 1.64
N PRO A 94 -16.52 15.42 2.27
CA PRO A 94 -16.09 16.70 1.75
C PRO A 94 -14.61 16.96 2.07
N ALA A 95 -13.72 16.23 1.42
CA ALA A 95 -12.37 16.68 1.14
C ALA A 95 -12.43 17.74 0.03
N SER A 96 -13.21 18.80 0.25
CA SER A 96 -13.28 19.98 -0.60
C SER A 96 -13.42 21.21 0.28
N ALA A 97 -12.30 21.89 0.49
CA ALA A 97 -12.23 23.31 0.71
C ALA A 97 -11.18 23.86 -0.24
#